data_AF-A0A419DF56-F1
#
_entry.id   AF-A0A419DF56-F1
#
_cell.length_a   1.000
_cell.length_b   1.000
_cell.length_c   1.000
_cell.angle_alpha   90.00
_cell.angle_beta   90.00
_cell.angle_gamma   90.00
#
_symmetry.space_group_name_H-M   'P 1'
#
loop_
_entity.id
_entity.type
_entity.pdbx_description
1 polymer ?
#
loop_
_entity_poly.entity_id
_entity_poly.type
_entity_poly.pdbx_seq_one_letter_code
_entity_poly.pdbx_strand_id
1 'polypeptide(L)'
;MTGIFAWKIGLATLVIGAIVGYLGQRSRFCTISGVRDFFLVKDSYRLKGLIGIFIGGVIGFALVNKLGGTLSSFTKPGGWQFMPMLKDGLNVTPSILIPLSAVGAFFMAYFSVMAEGCPFRQHVMAGEGRVSGIIYIAGLVLGVVFFDVVIVPYLQLLTLRFPN
;
A
#
# COMPACT_ATOMS: atom_id res chain seq x y z
N MET A 1 11.25 3.26 -24.20
CA MET A 1 12.15 2.24 -23.61
C MET A 1 11.99 0.96 -24.40
N THR A 2 13.10 0.36 -24.85
CA THR A 2 13.18 -0.68 -25.89
C THR A 2 12.56 -2.03 -25.46
N GLY A 3 11.88 -2.71 -26.39
CA GLY A 3 11.05 -3.90 -26.14
C GLY A 3 11.75 -5.12 -25.52
N ILE A 4 13.09 -5.18 -25.53
CA ILE A 4 13.88 -6.24 -24.89
C ILE A 4 14.00 -6.06 -23.37
N PHE A 5 13.93 -4.83 -22.86
CA PHE A 5 14.01 -4.58 -21.41
C PHE A 5 12.66 -4.82 -20.74
N ALA A 6 11.55 -4.58 -21.45
CA ALA A 6 10.19 -4.72 -20.94
C ALA A 6 9.82 -6.15 -20.53
N TRP A 7 10.18 -7.17 -21.35
CA TRP A 7 9.85 -8.56 -21.01
C TRP A 7 10.69 -9.10 -19.84
N LYS A 8 11.96 -8.65 -19.71
CA LYS A 8 12.82 -8.99 -18.56
C LYS A 8 12.27 -8.42 -17.26
N ILE A 9 11.81 -7.17 -17.27
CA ILE A 9 11.17 -6.55 -16.12
C ILE A 9 9.83 -7.23 -15.81
N GLY A 10 9.02 -7.52 -16.83
CA GLY A 10 7.74 -8.20 -16.68
C GLY A 10 7.88 -9.61 -16.07
N LEU A 11 8.87 -10.39 -16.51
CA LEU A 11 9.17 -11.68 -15.89
C LEU A 11 9.70 -11.53 -14.46
N ALA A 12 10.56 -10.55 -14.21
CA ALA A 12 11.08 -10.29 -12.88
C ALA A 12 9.95 -9.95 -11.88
N THR A 13 9.02 -9.07 -12.26
CA THR A 13 7.88 -8.71 -11.39
C THR A 13 6.88 -9.86 -11.23
N LEU A 14 6.68 -10.67 -12.27
CA LEU A 14 5.81 -11.84 -12.20
C LEU A 14 6.38 -12.92 -11.27
N VAL A 15 7.69 -13.20 -11.35
CA VAL A 15 8.38 -14.14 -10.45
C VAL A 15 8.34 -13.64 -9.02
N ILE A 16 8.64 -12.36 -8.78
CA ILE A 16 8.58 -11.77 -7.43
C ILE A 16 7.14 -11.82 -6.89
N GLY A 17 6.14 -11.47 -7.70
CA GLY A 17 4.73 -11.53 -7.32
C GLY A 17 4.27 -12.94 -6.96
N ALA A 18 4.70 -13.95 -7.73
CA ALA A 18 4.40 -15.36 -7.44
C ALA A 18 5.04 -15.83 -6.12
N ILE A 19 6.29 -15.45 -5.86
CA ILE A 19 6.99 -15.78 -4.61
C ILE A 19 6.27 -15.14 -3.42
N VAL A 20 5.92 -13.85 -3.51
CA VAL A 20 5.20 -13.13 -2.44
C VAL A 20 3.82 -13.74 -2.22
N GLY A 21 3.11 -14.11 -3.29
CA GLY A 21 1.81 -14.80 -3.20
C GLY A 21 1.90 -16.14 -2.49
N TYR A 22 2.87 -16.98 -2.85
CA TYR A 22 3.10 -18.28 -2.22
C TYR A 22 3.47 -18.15 -0.73
N LEU A 23 4.37 -17.23 -0.39
CA LEU A 23 4.71 -16.94 1.01
C LEU A 23 3.51 -16.39 1.79
N GLY A 24 2.66 -15.59 1.15
CA GLY A 24 1.42 -15.07 1.72
C GLY A 24 0.41 -16.16 2.08
N GLN A 25 0.24 -17.16 1.20
CA GLN A 25 -0.62 -18.32 1.46
C GLN A 25 -0.14 -19.14 2.66
N ARG A 26 1.17 -19.43 2.73
CA ARG A 26 1.75 -20.24 3.81
C ARG A 26 1.71 -19.55 5.17
N SER A 27 1.95 -18.24 5.20
CA SER A 27 2.08 -17.47 6.44
C SER A 27 0.73 -17.10 7.08
N ARG A 28 -0.39 -17.17 6.33
CA ARG A 28 -1.72 -16.69 6.77
C ARG A 28 -1.64 -15.32 7.46
N PHE A 29 -0.82 -14.44 6.88
CA PHE A 29 -0.44 -13.19 7.50
C PHE A 29 -1.63 -12.22 7.54
N CYS A 30 -1.90 -11.65 8.72
CA CYS A 30 -2.97 -10.68 8.91
C CYS A 30 -2.52 -9.59 9.88
N THR A 31 -2.45 -8.35 9.41
CA THR A 31 -1.92 -7.20 10.16
C THR A 31 -2.75 -6.90 11.41
N ILE A 32 -4.08 -7.00 11.31
CA ILE A 32 -5.01 -6.80 12.43
C ILE A 32 -4.88 -7.91 13.50
N SER A 33 -4.67 -9.16 13.08
CA SER A 33 -4.47 -10.29 14.00
C SER A 33 -3.17 -10.14 14.77
N GLY A 34 -2.10 -9.67 14.13
CA GLY A 34 -0.82 -9.44 14.81
C GLY A 34 -0.94 -8.49 15.99
N VAL A 35 -1.73 -7.41 15.86
CA VAL A 35 -1.94 -6.42 16.93
C VAL A 35 -2.86 -6.97 18.02
N ARG A 36 -3.97 -7.62 17.65
CA ARG A 36 -4.92 -8.18 18.62
C ARG A 36 -4.32 -9.33 19.43
N ASP A 37 -3.61 -10.25 18.76
CA ASP A 37 -3.00 -11.43 19.41
C ASP A 37 -1.83 -11.01 20.30
N PHE A 38 -1.12 -9.93 19.97
CA PHE A 38 -0.11 -9.34 20.84
C PHE A 38 -0.70 -8.77 22.14
N PHE A 39 -1.84 -8.07 22.05
CA PHE A 39 -2.46 -7.48 23.23
C PHE A 39 -3.16 -8.52 24.12
N LEU A 40 -3.86 -9.50 23.51
CA LEU A 40 -4.69 -10.46 24.24
C LEU A 40 -3.94 -11.74 24.66
N VAL A 41 -3.15 -12.32 23.76
CA VAL A 41 -2.49 -13.63 23.94
C VAL A 41 -0.99 -13.48 24.21
N LYS A 42 -0.42 -12.27 24.03
CA LYS A 42 1.02 -11.98 24.10
C LYS A 42 1.86 -12.83 23.13
N ASP A 43 1.26 -13.33 22.05
CA ASP A 43 1.98 -14.06 21.03
C ASP A 43 2.57 -13.09 20.00
N SER A 44 3.91 -12.97 20.02
CA SER A 44 4.66 -12.09 19.11
C SER A 44 5.01 -12.75 17.78
N TYR A 45 4.66 -14.02 17.55
CA TYR A 45 5.09 -14.75 16.34
C TYR A 45 4.60 -14.08 15.05
N ARG A 46 3.33 -13.67 14.99
CA ARG A 46 2.76 -12.96 13.83
C ARG A 46 3.24 -11.51 13.71
N LEU A 47 3.56 -10.87 14.84
CA LEU A 47 4.04 -9.49 14.88
C LEU A 47 5.43 -9.34 14.23
N LYS A 48 6.30 -10.35 14.35
CA LYS A 48 7.62 -10.39 13.71
C LYS A 48 7.53 -10.28 12.18
N GLY A 49 6.49 -10.86 11.57
CA GLY A 49 6.24 -10.74 10.13
C GLY A 49 5.89 -9.31 9.71
N LEU A 50 5.11 -8.58 10.53
CA LEU A 50 4.74 -7.19 10.27
C LEU A 50 5.96 -6.27 10.32
N ILE A 51 6.77 -6.46 11.36
CA ILE A 51 8.04 -5.73 11.51
C ILE A 51 8.98 -6.07 10.35
N GLY A 52 9.02 -7.33 9.91
CA GLY A 52 9.81 -7.78 8.76
C GLY A 52 9.44 -7.08 7.45
N ILE A 53 8.13 -6.88 7.17
CA ILE A 53 7.68 -6.12 5.98
C ILE A 53 8.08 -4.65 6.09
N PHE A 54 7.93 -4.04 7.27
CA PHE A 54 8.28 -2.64 7.47
C PHE A 54 9.79 -2.40 7.29
N ILE A 55 10.62 -3.20 7.96
CA ILE A 55 12.08 -3.13 7.83
C ILE A 55 12.52 -3.49 6.41
N GLY A 56 11.95 -4.54 5.82
CA GLY A 56 12.24 -4.94 4.44
C GLY A 56 11.89 -3.87 3.42
N GLY A 57 10.79 -3.13 3.63
CA GLY A 57 10.43 -1.98 2.79
C GLY A 57 11.43 -0.82 2.90
N VAL A 58 11.83 -0.46 4.12
CA VAL A 58 12.84 0.59 4.35
C VAL A 58 14.20 0.21 3.74
N ILE A 59 14.66 -1.01 3.99
CA ILE A 59 15.94 -1.52 3.48
C ILE A 59 15.89 -1.67 1.96
N GLY A 60 14.84 -2.29 1.43
CA GLY A 60 14.66 -2.48 -0.01
C GLY A 60 14.63 -1.14 -0.75
N PHE A 61 13.92 -0.15 -0.20
CA PHE A 61 13.90 1.20 -0.74
C PHE A 61 15.28 1.87 -0.67
N ALA A 62 15.97 1.79 0.48
CA ALA A 62 17.32 2.34 0.64
C ALA A 62 18.34 1.70 -0.33
N LEU A 63 18.23 0.39 -0.58
CA LEU A 63 19.06 -0.32 -1.55
C LEU A 63 18.80 0.14 -2.99
N VAL A 64 17.54 0.31 -3.39
CA VAL A 64 17.18 0.80 -4.73
C VAL A 64 17.71 2.22 -4.98
N ASN A 65 17.70 3.09 -3.95
CA ASN A 65 18.31 4.42 -4.03
C ASN A 65 19.84 4.35 -4.20
N LYS A 66 20.50 3.39 -3.57
CA LYS A 66 21.96 3.20 -3.66
C LYS A 66 22.41 2.54 -4.96
N LEU A 67 21.57 1.71 -5.58
CA LEU A 67 21.86 0.95 -6.81
C LEU A 67 21.60 1.74 -8.11
N GLY A 68 21.34 3.05 -8.04
CA GLY A 68 21.23 3.91 -9.22
C GLY A 68 19.83 4.03 -9.82
N GLY A 69 18.77 3.65 -9.09
CA GLY A 69 17.41 4.00 -9.46
C GLY A 69 17.23 5.52 -9.34
N THR A 70 17.18 6.24 -10.46
CA THR A 70 16.87 7.68 -10.51
C THR A 70 15.39 7.91 -10.22
N LEU A 71 14.94 7.56 -9.02
CA LEU A 71 13.70 8.05 -8.44
C LEU A 71 14.05 9.34 -7.71
N SER A 72 14.21 10.43 -8.47
CA SER A 72 14.55 11.77 -7.99
C SER A 72 13.57 12.36 -6.98
N SER A 73 12.50 11.64 -6.61
CA SER A 73 11.47 12.10 -5.66
C SER A 73 11.87 11.95 -4.18
N PHE A 74 13.01 11.34 -3.84
CA PHE A 74 13.43 11.11 -2.44
C PHE A 74 14.81 11.64 -2.03
N THR A 75 15.59 12.21 -2.95
CA THR A 75 16.95 12.64 -2.66
C THR A 75 17.02 14.03 -2.01
N LYS A 76 16.18 14.29 -0.99
CA LYS A 76 16.41 15.39 -0.05
C LYS A 76 16.57 14.84 1.37
N PRO A 77 17.80 14.81 1.91
CA PRO A 77 18.01 14.46 3.31
C PRO A 77 17.50 15.61 4.17
N GLY A 78 16.45 15.36 4.97
CA GLY A 78 15.91 16.36 5.91
C GLY A 78 14.39 16.42 6.05
N GLY A 79 13.62 15.59 5.34
CA GLY A 79 12.15 15.59 5.43
C GLY A 79 11.56 14.21 5.75
N TRP A 80 10.49 14.20 6.54
CA TRP A 80 9.59 13.08 6.78
C TRP A 80 8.83 12.69 5.47
N GLN A 81 9.56 12.34 4.41
CA GLN A 81 9.04 12.11 3.05
C GLN A 81 8.81 10.62 2.72
N PHE A 82 8.53 9.77 3.71
CA PHE A 82 8.22 8.34 3.53
C PHE A 82 6.91 8.08 2.73
N MET A 83 6.30 9.10 2.13
CA MET A 83 5.08 9.02 1.29
C MET A 83 5.30 9.73 -0.06
N PRO A 84 5.94 9.07 -1.04
CA PRO A 84 6.17 9.64 -2.38
C PRO A 84 4.92 9.64 -3.25
N MET A 85 4.00 8.71 -2.99
CA MET A 85 2.76 8.57 -3.76
C MET A 85 1.81 9.77 -3.56
N LEU A 86 2.04 10.59 -2.52
CA LEU A 86 1.26 11.80 -2.25
C LEU A 86 1.76 13.03 -3.00
N LYS A 87 3.01 13.03 -3.49
CA LYS A 87 3.67 14.25 -4.02
C LYS A 87 3.73 14.31 -5.54
N ASP A 88 3.83 13.17 -6.22
CA ASP A 88 4.02 13.14 -7.69
C ASP A 88 2.70 13.22 -8.48
N GLY A 89 1.54 13.07 -7.83
CA GLY A 89 0.22 13.12 -8.48
C GLY A 89 -0.60 14.40 -8.21
N LEU A 90 -0.22 15.22 -7.23
CA LEU A 90 -1.02 16.38 -6.80
C LEU A 90 -0.13 17.48 -6.21
N ASN A 91 -0.22 18.71 -6.74
CA ASN A 91 0.57 19.86 -6.28
C ASN A 91 -0.16 20.53 -5.09
N VAL A 92 -0.14 19.84 -3.94
CA VAL A 92 -0.96 20.16 -2.75
C VAL A 92 -0.14 20.69 -1.58
N THR A 93 -0.72 21.65 -0.87
CA THR A 93 -0.24 22.18 0.42
C THR A 93 -0.27 21.09 1.50
N PRO A 94 0.81 20.86 2.27
CA PRO A 94 0.91 19.75 3.21
C PRO A 94 -0.08 19.82 4.37
N SER A 95 -0.61 20.99 4.73
CA SER A 95 -1.52 21.15 5.88
C SER A 95 -2.92 20.54 5.69
N ILE A 96 -3.42 20.49 4.45
CA ILE A 96 -4.79 20.01 4.15
C ILE A 96 -4.80 18.51 3.79
N LEU A 97 -3.67 17.99 3.31
CA LEU A 97 -3.54 16.61 2.83
C LEU A 97 -3.41 15.60 3.98
N ILE A 98 -2.73 15.98 5.06
CA ILE A 98 -2.54 15.15 6.25
C ILE A 98 -3.90 14.81 6.93
N PRO A 99 -4.80 15.77 7.22
CA PRO A 99 -6.08 15.43 7.82
C PRO A 99 -6.96 14.60 6.88
N LEU A 100 -6.96 14.87 5.57
CA LEU A 100 -7.76 14.10 4.61
C LEU A 100 -7.27 12.65 4.49
N SER A 101 -5.96 12.42 4.45
CA SER A 101 -5.39 11.08 4.41
C SER A 101 -5.59 10.31 5.72
N ALA A 102 -5.56 10.99 6.87
CA ALA A 102 -5.88 10.38 8.16
C ALA A 102 -7.35 9.93 8.22
N VAL A 103 -8.27 10.76 7.74
CA VAL A 103 -9.70 10.41 7.65
C VAL A 103 -9.91 9.23 6.69
N GLY A 104 -9.27 9.25 5.51
CA GLY A 104 -9.34 8.14 4.56
C GLY A 104 -8.77 6.83 5.12
N ALA A 105 -7.63 6.89 5.81
CA ALA A 105 -7.03 5.73 6.46
C ALA A 105 -7.91 5.18 7.58
N PHE A 106 -8.57 6.04 8.35
CA PHE A 106 -9.50 5.65 9.39
C PHE A 106 -10.71 4.89 8.82
N PHE A 107 -11.34 5.42 7.76
CA PHE A 107 -12.47 4.74 7.11
C PHE A 107 -12.05 3.40 6.49
N MET A 108 -10.90 3.37 5.80
CA MET A 108 -10.35 2.12 5.26
C MET A 108 -10.14 1.07 6.36
N ALA A 109 -9.58 1.46 7.50
CA ALA A 109 -9.40 0.56 8.63
C ALA A 109 -10.74 0.09 9.22
N TYR A 110 -11.70 1.01 9.39
CA TYR A 110 -13.03 0.71 9.94
C TYR A 110 -13.80 -0.32 9.10
N PHE A 111 -13.91 -0.09 7.79
CA PHE A 111 -14.58 -1.03 6.89
C PHE A 111 -13.82 -2.36 6.76
N SER A 112 -12.48 -2.34 6.82
CA SER A 112 -11.68 -3.57 6.78
C SER A 112 -11.93 -4.46 8.00
N VAL A 113 -12.12 -3.87 9.19
CA VAL A 113 -12.44 -4.62 10.42
C VAL A 113 -13.84 -5.24 10.33
N MET A 114 -14.82 -4.52 9.78
CA MET A 114 -16.16 -5.07 9.58
C MET A 114 -16.20 -6.23 8.58
N ALA A 115 -15.36 -6.20 7.55
CA ALA A 115 -15.24 -7.27 6.56
C ALA A 115 -14.35 -8.46 7.02
N GLU A 116 -14.04 -8.56 8.32
CA GLU A 116 -13.18 -9.60 8.94
C GLU A 116 -11.83 -9.82 8.20
N GLY A 117 -11.29 -8.76 7.59
CA GLY A 117 -10.17 -8.86 6.67
C GLY A 117 -9.06 -7.86 6.95
N CYS A 118 -7.84 -8.21 6.56
CA CYS A 118 -6.89 -7.23 6.08
C CYS A 118 -6.86 -7.32 4.55
N PRO A 119 -6.58 -6.23 3.83
CA PRO A 119 -6.62 -6.23 2.37
C PRO A 119 -5.71 -7.33 1.78
N PHE A 120 -4.55 -7.55 2.39
CA PHE A 120 -3.59 -8.58 1.97
C PHE A 120 -4.15 -10.01 2.08
N ARG A 121 -4.86 -10.34 3.17
CA ARG A 121 -5.44 -11.68 3.36
C ARG A 121 -6.58 -11.94 2.37
N GLN A 122 -7.36 -10.92 2.04
CA GLN A 122 -8.44 -11.05 1.04
C GLN A 122 -7.87 -11.28 -0.36
N HIS A 123 -6.72 -10.67 -0.70
CA HIS A 123 -5.98 -10.96 -1.94
C HIS A 123 -5.54 -12.43 -2.03
N VAL A 124 -5.02 -12.96 -0.93
CA VAL A 124 -4.61 -14.38 -0.87
C VAL A 124 -5.82 -15.31 -0.97
N MET A 125 -6.91 -15.04 -0.24
CA MET A 125 -8.14 -15.85 -0.29
C MET A 125 -8.82 -15.84 -1.66
N ALA A 126 -8.76 -14.71 -2.39
CA ALA A 126 -9.24 -14.66 -3.76
C ALA A 126 -8.42 -15.59 -4.67
N GLY A 127 -7.11 -15.70 -4.44
CA GLY A 127 -6.24 -16.66 -5.12
C GLY A 127 -6.52 -18.12 -4.77
N GLU A 128 -7.09 -18.39 -3.58
CA GLU A 128 -7.58 -19.72 -3.18
C GLU A 128 -8.99 -20.05 -3.74
N GLY A 129 -9.62 -19.13 -4.49
CA GLY A 129 -10.95 -19.32 -5.07
C GLY A 129 -12.12 -19.04 -4.12
N ARG A 130 -11.89 -18.35 -2.99
CA ARG A 130 -12.98 -17.98 -2.07
C ARG A 130 -13.77 -16.77 -2.58
N VAL A 131 -15.08 -16.95 -2.78
CA VAL A 131 -15.99 -15.92 -3.30
C VAL A 131 -15.99 -14.65 -2.45
N SER A 132 -15.92 -14.78 -1.11
CA SER A 132 -15.87 -13.62 -0.20
C SER A 132 -14.65 -12.72 -0.45
N GLY A 133 -13.50 -13.30 -0.79
CA GLY A 133 -12.29 -12.55 -1.12
C GLY A 133 -12.39 -11.85 -2.48
N ILE A 134 -13.00 -12.52 -3.46
CA ILE A 134 -13.20 -11.96 -4.80
C ILE A 134 -14.11 -10.73 -4.75
N ILE A 135 -15.23 -10.81 -4.04
CA ILE A 135 -16.18 -9.68 -3.88
C ILE A 135 -15.50 -8.50 -3.16
N TYR A 136 -14.70 -8.78 -2.12
CA TYR A 136 -13.95 -7.75 -1.42
C TYR A 136 -12.97 -7.00 -2.34
N ILE A 137 -12.19 -7.72 -3.16
CA ILE A 137 -11.24 -7.12 -4.09
C ILE A 137 -11.97 -6.32 -5.17
N ALA A 138 -13.09 -6.84 -5.69
CA ALA A 138 -13.91 -6.10 -6.66
C ALA A 138 -14.38 -4.75 -6.07
N GLY A 139 -14.85 -4.74 -4.82
CA GLY A 139 -15.21 -3.51 -4.11
C GLY A 139 -14.02 -2.56 -3.91
N LEU A 140 -12.84 -3.09 -3.56
CA LEU A 140 -11.62 -2.29 -3.40
C LEU A 140 -11.18 -1.64 -4.73
N VAL A 141 -11.21 -2.39 -5.83
CA VAL A 141 -10.86 -1.86 -7.16
C VAL A 141 -11.86 -0.81 -7.62
N LEU A 142 -13.17 -1.06 -7.45
CA LEU A 142 -14.20 -0.07 -7.75
C LEU A 142 -14.03 1.21 -6.93
N GLY A 143 -13.68 1.09 -5.65
CA GLY A 143 -13.39 2.24 -4.78
C GLY A 143 -12.19 3.05 -5.26
N VAL A 144 -11.11 2.39 -5.72
CA VAL A 144 -9.93 3.06 -6.29
C VAL A 144 -10.29 3.81 -7.57
N VAL A 145 -11.03 3.18 -8.47
CA VAL A 145 -11.47 3.83 -9.73
C VAL A 145 -12.39 5.02 -9.43
N PHE A 146 -13.32 4.89 -8.50
CA PHE A 146 -14.20 5.98 -8.08
C PHE A 146 -13.41 7.16 -7.49
N PHE A 147 -12.40 6.87 -6.66
CA PHE A 147 -11.54 7.90 -6.08
C PHE A 147 -10.76 8.66 -7.16
N ASP A 148 -10.19 7.95 -8.14
CA ASP A 148 -9.43 8.57 -9.22
C ASP A 148 -10.32 9.46 -10.13
N VAL A 149 -11.48 8.95 -10.53
CA VAL A 149 -12.37 9.66 -11.46
C VAL A 149 -13.08 10.84 -10.80
N VAL A 150 -13.52 10.69 -9.55
CA VAL A 150 -14.37 11.69 -8.89
C VAL A 150 -13.55 12.58 -7.97
N ILE A 151 -12.74 12.01 -7.08
CA ILE A 151 -12.17 12.77 -5.95
C ILE A 151 -10.94 13.58 -6.37
N VAL A 152 -10.09 13.07 -7.27
CA VAL A 152 -8.91 13.79 -7.78
C VAL A 152 -9.24 15.15 -8.44
N PRO A 153 -10.21 15.26 -9.37
CA PRO A 153 -10.54 16.56 -9.96
C PRO A 153 -11.13 17.55 -8.95
N TYR A 154 -11.95 17.08 -8.00
CA TYR A 154 -12.46 17.95 -6.93
C TYR A 154 -11.36 18.45 -6.00
N LEU A 155 -10.37 17.61 -5.67
CA LEU A 155 -9.21 18.04 -4.89
C LEU A 155 -8.40 19.11 -5.60
N GLN A 156 -8.14 18.95 -6.90
CA GLN A 156 -7.42 19.96 -7.69
C GLN A 156 -8.12 21.32 -7.64
N LEU A 157 -9.46 21.34 -7.81
CA LEU A 157 -10.25 22.57 -7.70
C LEU A 157 -10.20 23.20 -6.30
N LEU A 158 -10.29 22.38 -5.25
CA LEU A 158 -10.23 22.86 -3.86
C LEU A 158 -8.85 23.45 -3.54
N THR A 159 -7.79 22.92 -4.14
CA THR A 159 -6.41 23.34 -3.86
C THR A 159 -6.02 24.63 -4.58
N LEU A 160 -6.56 24.89 -5.77
CA LEU A 160 -6.42 26.19 -6.45
C LEU A 160 -7.18 27.31 -5.72
N ARG A 161 -8.16 26.98 -4.86
CA ARG A 161 -8.93 27.95 -4.07
C ARG A 161 -8.15 28.49 -2.86
N PHE A 162 -7.11 27.79 -2.41
CA PHE A 162 -6.20 28.22 -1.34
C PHE A 162 -4.79 28.44 -1.90
N PRO A 163 -4.56 29.49 -2.72
CA PRO A 163 -3.21 29.95 -2.98
C PRO A 163 -2.66 30.52 -1.68
N ASN A 164 -1.49 30.03 -1.25
CA ASN A 164 -0.64 30.79 -0.34
C ASN A 164 -0.02 31.95 -1.13
#